data_AF-A0A5C4RMQ1-F1
#
_entry.id   AF-A0A5C4RMQ1-F1
#
_cell.length_a   1.000
_cell.length_b   1.000
_cell.length_c   1.000
_cell.angle_alpha   90.00
_cell.angle_beta   90.00
_cell.angle_gamma   90.00
#
_symmetry.space_group_name_H-M   'P 1'
#
loop_
_entity.id
_entity.type
_entity.pdbx_description
1 polymer ?
#
loop_
_entity_poly.entity_id
_entity_poly.type
_entity_poly.pdbx_seq_one_letter_code
_entity_poly.pdbx_strand_id
1 'polypeptide(L)'
;MSNRLLVIEKNPSGSIGLKKAKELGAYIIFIGSRKYYNKVSDNDLLYIDEFLEADTNDDELVINMAEHINAKKKIQGVITFMEFYVPLAAKVAETLGLKGITYESALKARNKHLMIESFRQKNIPIPKYALISNVDSAKNDFVHFDVNVGEHIESLKNSSQRLGYAIACGITAEQAEFESRHLKESVIIEIESE
;
A
#
# COMPACT_ATOMS: atom_id res chain seq x y z
N MET A 1 25.81 -20.19 11.34
CA MET A 1 25.15 -20.02 10.03
C MET A 1 24.67 -18.59 9.95
N SER A 2 24.91 -17.86 8.86
CA SER A 2 24.42 -16.48 8.73
C SER A 2 22.94 -16.48 8.38
N ASN A 3 22.12 -15.66 9.07
CA ASN A 3 20.68 -15.57 8.84
C ASN A 3 20.41 -14.71 7.60
N ARG A 4 20.19 -15.34 6.45
CA ARG A 4 19.96 -14.66 5.17
C ARG A 4 18.53 -14.21 5.03
N LEU A 5 18.36 -12.90 4.99
CA LEU A 5 17.09 -12.21 4.87
C LEU A 5 16.99 -11.62 3.48
N LEU A 6 15.98 -12.05 2.71
CA LEU A 6 15.64 -11.39 1.46
C LEU A 6 14.73 -10.20 1.76
N VAL A 7 15.08 -9.03 1.27
CA VAL A 7 14.27 -7.81 1.37
C VAL A 7 13.87 -7.39 -0.03
N ILE A 8 12.56 -7.25 -0.27
CA ILE A 8 12.01 -6.76 -1.54
C ILE A 8 11.55 -5.33 -1.31
N GLU A 9 12.29 -4.37 -1.84
CA GLU A 9 11.99 -2.94 -1.77
C GLU A 9 11.86 -2.37 -0.34
N LYS A 10 11.97 -1.05 -0.24
CA LYS A 10 11.76 -0.33 1.02
C LYS A 10 11.18 1.04 0.78
N ASN A 11 10.41 1.56 1.74
CA ASN A 11 10.09 2.97 1.82
C ASN A 11 11.22 3.70 2.60
N PRO A 12 11.26 5.05 2.66
CA PRO A 12 12.34 5.76 3.35
C PRO A 12 12.52 5.33 4.83
N SER A 13 11.44 5.04 5.55
CA SER A 13 11.51 4.51 6.92
C SER A 13 12.08 3.08 7.03
N GLY A 14 12.05 2.31 5.95
CA GLY A 14 12.59 0.95 5.89
C GLY A 14 14.10 0.88 6.14
N SER A 15 14.83 1.99 5.98
CA SER A 15 16.24 2.12 6.37
C SER A 15 16.48 1.79 7.84
N ILE A 16 15.53 2.12 8.73
CA ILE A 16 15.57 1.77 10.15
C ILE A 16 15.51 0.25 10.33
N GLY A 17 14.66 -0.41 9.55
CA GLY A 17 14.50 -1.86 9.56
C GLY A 17 15.74 -2.60 9.02
N LEU A 18 16.35 -2.11 7.94
CA LEU A 18 17.61 -2.64 7.41
C LEU A 18 18.73 -2.57 8.44
N LYS A 19 18.92 -1.41 9.06
CA LYS A 19 19.88 -1.23 10.16
C LYS A 19 19.62 -2.23 11.28
N LYS A 20 18.36 -2.36 11.72
CA LYS A 20 18.02 -3.26 12.81
C LYS A 20 18.28 -4.73 12.46
N ALA A 21 17.96 -5.15 11.24
CA ALA A 21 18.25 -6.50 10.79
C ALA A 21 19.76 -6.79 10.80
N LYS A 22 20.61 -5.83 10.40
CA LYS A 22 22.07 -5.96 10.51
C LYS A 22 22.57 -6.02 11.95
N GLU A 23 22.05 -5.21 12.86
CA GLU A 23 22.36 -5.29 14.30
C GLU A 23 22.03 -6.67 14.89
N LEU A 24 21.00 -7.34 14.36
CA LEU A 24 20.60 -8.70 14.74
C LEU A 24 21.42 -9.80 14.02
N GLY A 25 22.44 -9.43 13.25
CA GLY A 25 23.33 -10.37 12.55
C GLY A 25 22.76 -10.95 11.26
N ALA A 26 21.76 -10.31 10.65
CA ALA A 26 21.26 -10.74 9.35
C ALA A 26 22.28 -10.48 8.24
N TYR A 27 22.25 -11.34 7.23
CA TYR A 27 22.86 -11.10 5.93
C TYR A 27 21.76 -10.72 4.95
N ILE A 28 21.76 -9.47 4.50
CA ILE A 28 20.68 -8.87 3.73
C ILE A 28 20.97 -9.00 2.25
N ILE A 29 20.09 -9.73 1.58
CA ILE A 29 19.99 -9.77 0.12
C ILE A 29 18.82 -8.87 -0.25
N PHE A 30 19.06 -7.81 -1.00
CA PHE A 30 18.05 -6.81 -1.33
C PHE A 30 17.74 -6.89 -2.83
N ILE A 31 16.46 -7.05 -3.17
CA ILE A 31 15.95 -6.90 -4.54
C ILE A 31 15.17 -5.59 -4.59
N GLY A 32 15.53 -4.69 -5.52
CA GLY A 32 14.79 -3.44 -5.71
C GLY A 32 15.17 -2.70 -6.98
N SER A 33 14.51 -1.58 -7.22
CA SER A 33 14.75 -0.72 -8.38
C SER A 33 15.19 0.69 -7.99
N ARG A 34 16.22 1.20 -8.68
CA ARG A 34 16.62 2.61 -8.62
C ARG A 34 15.63 3.54 -9.33
N LYS A 35 14.72 3.00 -10.15
CA LYS A 35 13.71 3.75 -10.92
C LYS A 35 12.57 4.25 -10.03
N TYR A 36 12.20 3.50 -9.00
CA TYR A 36 11.03 3.83 -8.18
C TYR A 36 11.30 4.90 -7.13
N TYR A 37 10.22 5.50 -6.64
CA TYR A 37 10.19 6.68 -5.77
C TYR A 37 11.02 6.52 -4.48
N ASN A 38 11.31 5.28 -4.06
CA ASN A 38 12.01 4.99 -2.81
C ASN A 38 13.43 4.52 -3.05
N LYS A 39 14.26 5.45 -3.53
CA LYS A 39 15.67 5.19 -3.80
C LYS A 39 16.38 4.58 -2.59
N VAL A 40 17.16 3.54 -2.85
CA VAL A 40 18.20 3.06 -1.93
C VAL A 40 19.26 4.15 -1.83
N SER A 41 19.44 4.70 -0.63
CA SER A 41 20.45 5.73 -0.35
C SER A 41 21.83 5.10 -0.10
N ASP A 42 22.89 5.90 -0.19
CA ASP A 42 24.25 5.41 0.11
C ASP A 42 24.36 4.86 1.55
N ASN A 43 23.60 5.44 2.49
CA ASN A 43 23.53 4.94 3.86
C ASN A 43 22.83 3.58 3.97
N ASP A 44 21.89 3.26 3.07
CA ASP A 44 21.24 1.95 3.04
C ASP A 44 22.21 0.87 2.59
N LEU A 45 23.13 1.20 1.67
CA LEU A 45 24.14 0.28 1.16
C LEU A 45 25.10 -0.20 2.26
N LEU A 46 25.25 0.56 3.36
CA LEU A 46 26.00 0.12 4.53
C LEU A 46 25.37 -1.08 5.24
N TYR A 47 24.06 -1.30 5.04
CA TYR A 47 23.30 -2.37 5.66
C TYR A 47 22.92 -3.48 4.69
N ILE A 48 23.15 -3.31 3.40
CA ILE A 48 22.80 -4.30 2.37
C ILE A 48 24.08 -5.04 1.98
N ASP A 49 24.10 -6.36 2.19
CA ASP A 49 25.26 -7.17 1.83
C ASP A 49 25.28 -7.47 0.32
N GLU A 50 24.11 -7.63 -0.30
CA GLU A 50 23.96 -7.82 -1.74
C GLU A 50 22.77 -7.04 -2.27
N PHE A 51 22.98 -6.24 -3.31
CA PHE A 51 21.93 -5.50 -3.99
C PHE A 51 21.74 -6.05 -5.41
N LEU A 52 20.50 -6.45 -5.74
CA LEU A 52 20.11 -6.96 -7.04
C LEU A 52 19.06 -6.00 -7.63
N GLU A 53 19.42 -5.36 -8.74
CA GLU A 53 18.51 -4.48 -9.48
C GLU A 53 17.51 -5.31 -10.29
N ALA A 54 16.21 -5.02 -10.16
CA ALA A 54 15.15 -5.64 -10.95
C ALA A 54 13.95 -4.68 -11.11
N ASP A 55 13.12 -4.90 -12.13
CA ASP A 55 11.78 -4.34 -12.17
C ASP A 55 10.92 -5.12 -11.17
N THR A 56 10.70 -4.55 -10.00
CA THR A 56 9.96 -5.22 -8.91
C THR A 56 8.46 -5.24 -9.13
N ASN A 57 7.94 -4.60 -10.19
CA ASN A 57 6.54 -4.76 -10.61
C ASN A 57 6.34 -5.99 -11.52
N ASP A 58 7.42 -6.65 -11.93
CA ASP A 58 7.37 -7.99 -12.53
C ASP A 58 7.49 -9.04 -11.41
N ASP A 59 6.34 -9.45 -10.87
CA ASP A 59 6.25 -10.43 -9.78
C ASP A 59 6.95 -11.75 -10.15
N GLU A 60 6.81 -12.22 -11.40
CA GLU A 60 7.41 -13.47 -11.86
C GLU A 60 8.94 -13.39 -11.89
N LEU A 61 9.49 -12.27 -12.35
CA LEU A 61 10.94 -12.01 -12.31
C LEU A 61 11.47 -12.10 -10.88
N VAL A 62 10.83 -11.43 -9.92
CA VAL A 62 11.29 -11.41 -8.53
C VAL A 62 11.20 -12.80 -7.89
N ILE A 63 10.14 -13.56 -8.17
CA ILE A 63 9.98 -14.94 -7.68
C ILE A 63 11.09 -15.83 -8.24
N ASN A 64 11.33 -15.81 -9.54
CA ASN A 64 12.38 -16.60 -10.19
C ASN A 64 13.78 -16.25 -9.64
N MET A 65 14.06 -14.95 -9.45
CA MET A 65 15.30 -14.50 -8.81
C MET A 65 15.45 -15.04 -7.40
N ALA A 66 14.39 -14.98 -6.58
CA ALA A 66 14.41 -15.47 -5.21
C ALA A 66 14.65 -16.98 -5.15
N GLU A 67 14.05 -17.78 -6.03
CA GLU A 67 14.31 -19.22 -6.14
C GLU A 67 15.76 -19.53 -6.53
N HIS A 68 16.30 -18.82 -7.53
CA HIS A 68 17.70 -18.96 -7.95
C HIS A 68 18.69 -18.59 -6.83
N ILE A 69 18.39 -17.54 -6.06
CA ILE A 69 19.19 -17.15 -4.89
C ILE A 69 19.08 -18.22 -3.80
N ASN A 70 17.87 -18.70 -3.51
CA ASN A 70 17.61 -19.70 -2.49
C ASN A 70 18.36 -21.02 -2.76
N ALA A 71 18.43 -21.45 -4.02
CA ALA A 71 19.15 -22.67 -4.42
C ALA A 71 20.66 -22.62 -4.08
N LYS A 72 21.26 -21.43 -4.06
CA LYS A 72 22.70 -21.24 -3.81
C LYS A 72 23.03 -20.84 -2.38
N LYS A 73 22.19 -19.96 -1.81
CA LYS A 73 22.49 -19.27 -0.56
C LYS A 73 21.60 -19.72 0.59
N LYS A 74 20.47 -20.38 0.30
CA LYS A 74 19.41 -20.71 1.26
C LYS A 74 18.92 -19.45 1.98
N ILE A 75 17.74 -18.98 1.62
CA ILE A 75 17.06 -17.85 2.28
C ILE A 75 16.37 -18.39 3.55
N GLN A 76 16.38 -17.61 4.64
CA GLN A 76 15.72 -17.98 5.91
C GLN A 76 14.46 -17.15 6.18
N GLY A 77 14.31 -16.01 5.51
CA GLY A 77 13.14 -15.16 5.65
C GLY A 77 13.03 -14.18 4.48
N VAL A 78 11.81 -13.71 4.23
CA VAL A 78 11.49 -12.73 3.19
C VAL A 78 10.66 -11.64 3.84
N ILE A 79 11.05 -10.39 3.64
CA ILE A 79 10.30 -9.23 4.13
C ILE A 79 10.27 -8.13 3.07
N THR A 80 9.42 -7.14 3.29
CA THR A 80 9.41 -5.87 2.57
C THR A 80 9.14 -4.74 3.56
N PHE A 81 9.66 -3.54 3.29
CA PHE A 81 9.27 -2.32 4.00
C PHE A 81 8.35 -1.44 3.15
N MET A 82 7.62 -2.05 2.21
CA MET A 82 6.72 -1.38 1.27
C MET A 82 5.39 -2.12 1.22
N GLU A 83 4.30 -1.43 1.57
CA GLU A 83 2.95 -2.01 1.61
C GLU A 83 2.55 -2.65 0.26
N PHE A 84 2.92 -2.01 -0.86
CA PHE A 84 2.65 -2.49 -2.21
C PHE A 84 3.22 -3.89 -2.48
N TYR A 85 4.38 -4.22 -1.91
CA TYR A 85 5.08 -5.49 -2.15
C TYR A 85 4.81 -6.55 -1.08
N VAL A 86 3.91 -6.30 -0.12
CA VAL A 86 3.55 -7.30 0.91
C VAL A 86 2.98 -8.58 0.27
N PRO A 87 2.06 -8.52 -0.72
CA PRO A 87 1.63 -9.72 -1.44
C PRO A 87 2.78 -10.45 -2.13
N LEU A 88 3.67 -9.74 -2.83
CA LEU A 88 4.83 -10.35 -3.50
C LEU A 88 5.78 -11.02 -2.50
N ALA A 89 6.11 -10.37 -1.39
CA ALA A 89 6.94 -10.95 -0.33
C ALA A 89 6.32 -12.21 0.28
N ALA A 90 5.01 -12.20 0.53
CA ALA A 90 4.27 -13.38 0.99
C ALA A 90 4.30 -14.52 -0.04
N LYS A 91 4.12 -14.19 -1.33
CA LYS A 91 4.19 -15.16 -2.43
C LYS A 91 5.56 -15.80 -2.53
N VAL A 92 6.63 -15.01 -2.46
CA VAL A 92 8.00 -15.52 -2.45
C VAL A 92 8.24 -16.40 -1.22
N ALA A 93 7.80 -15.98 -0.03
CA ALA A 93 7.94 -16.80 1.18
C ALA A 93 7.24 -18.17 1.03
N GLU A 94 6.01 -18.21 0.52
CA GLU A 94 5.28 -19.46 0.23
C GLU A 94 6.01 -20.33 -0.79
N THR A 95 6.45 -19.75 -1.92
CA THR A 95 7.18 -20.47 -2.97
C THR A 95 8.45 -21.12 -2.42
N LEU A 96 9.16 -20.44 -1.52
CA LEU A 96 10.37 -20.94 -0.88
C LEU A 96 10.11 -21.89 0.31
N GLY A 97 8.85 -22.15 0.66
CA GLY A 97 8.47 -22.99 1.81
C GLY A 97 8.83 -22.36 3.17
N LEU A 98 8.92 -21.03 3.24
CA LEU A 98 9.26 -20.27 4.43
C LEU A 98 8.00 -19.93 5.25
N LYS A 99 8.18 -19.71 6.55
CA LYS A 99 7.09 -19.26 7.44
C LYS A 99 6.73 -17.81 7.12
N GLY A 100 5.43 -17.52 7.07
CA GLY A 100 4.92 -16.17 6.85
C GLY A 100 3.40 -16.15 6.78
N ILE A 101 2.85 -14.96 6.48
CA ILE A 101 1.45 -14.84 6.05
C ILE A 101 1.29 -15.47 4.66
N THR A 102 0.09 -15.94 4.35
CA THR A 102 -0.18 -16.47 3.01
C THR A 102 -0.30 -15.36 1.97
N TYR A 103 -0.01 -15.66 0.71
CA TYR A 103 -0.23 -14.75 -0.41
C TYR A 103 -1.70 -14.27 -0.44
N GLU A 104 -2.63 -15.19 -0.23
CA GLU A 104 -4.07 -14.90 -0.20
C GLU A 104 -4.43 -13.91 0.92
N SER A 105 -3.88 -14.10 2.12
CA SER A 105 -4.11 -13.20 3.25
C SER A 105 -3.55 -11.81 2.99
N ALA A 106 -2.34 -11.73 2.42
CA ALA A 106 -1.71 -10.48 2.03
C ALA A 106 -2.52 -9.74 0.95
N LEU A 107 -3.00 -10.46 -0.08
CA LEU A 107 -3.81 -9.91 -1.15
C LEU A 107 -5.15 -9.36 -0.63
N LYS A 108 -5.82 -10.12 0.24
CA LYS A 108 -7.06 -9.69 0.91
C LYS A 108 -6.84 -8.44 1.77
N ALA A 109 -5.71 -8.33 2.48
CA ALA A 109 -5.40 -7.15 3.28
C ALA A 109 -5.09 -5.90 2.43
N ARG A 110 -4.47 -6.08 1.25
CA ARG A 110 -4.09 -4.97 0.36
C ARG A 110 -5.23 -4.45 -0.51
N ASN A 111 -6.15 -5.32 -0.90
CA ASN A 111 -7.29 -4.99 -1.75
C ASN A 111 -8.56 -4.76 -0.91
N LYS A 112 -9.00 -3.50 -0.82
CA LYS A 112 -10.18 -3.11 -0.02
C LYS A 112 -11.45 -3.90 -0.38
N HIS A 113 -11.68 -4.19 -1.66
CA HIS A 113 -12.85 -4.96 -2.06
C HIS A 113 -12.78 -6.39 -1.52
N LEU A 114 -11.65 -7.07 -1.71
CA LEU A 114 -11.43 -8.43 -1.18
C LEU A 114 -11.45 -8.48 0.35
N MET A 115 -10.92 -7.44 1.01
CA MET A 115 -11.00 -7.28 2.47
C MET A 115 -12.46 -7.23 2.92
N ILE A 116 -13.27 -6.39 2.29
CA ILE A 116 -14.69 -6.20 2.63
C ILE A 116 -15.48 -7.49 2.39
N GLU A 117 -15.27 -8.19 1.27
CA GLU A 117 -15.93 -9.48 1.02
C GLU A 117 -15.53 -10.52 2.08
N SER A 118 -14.26 -10.55 2.49
CA SER A 118 -13.78 -11.46 3.53
C SER A 118 -14.43 -11.18 4.89
N PHE A 119 -14.62 -9.90 5.23
CA PHE A 119 -15.31 -9.49 6.46
C PHE A 119 -16.81 -9.80 6.42
N ARG A 120 -17.47 -9.55 5.28
CA ARG A 120 -18.89 -9.89 5.08
C ARG A 120 -19.13 -11.38 5.28
N GLN A 121 -18.31 -12.24 4.67
CA GLN A 121 -18.43 -13.70 4.81
C GLN A 121 -18.29 -14.19 6.26
N LYS A 122 -17.66 -13.39 7.13
CA LYS A 122 -17.47 -13.68 8.56
C LYS A 122 -18.42 -12.88 9.46
N ASN A 123 -19.39 -12.16 8.90
CA ASN A 123 -20.31 -11.29 9.64
C ASN A 123 -19.59 -10.23 10.50
N ILE A 124 -18.43 -9.75 10.04
CA ILE A 124 -17.70 -8.65 10.68
C ILE A 124 -18.30 -7.32 10.22
N PRO A 125 -18.58 -6.35 11.13
CA PRO A 125 -19.08 -5.04 10.74
C PRO A 125 -18.18 -4.32 9.74
N ILE A 126 -18.77 -3.79 8.67
CA ILE A 126 -18.09 -3.06 7.60
C ILE A 126 -18.77 -1.71 7.35
N PRO A 127 -18.02 -0.67 6.93
CA PRO A 127 -18.64 0.55 6.42
C PRO A 127 -19.52 0.27 5.21
N LYS A 128 -20.52 1.14 4.98
CA LYS A 128 -21.25 1.15 3.71
C LYS A 128 -20.24 1.38 2.58
N TYR A 129 -20.37 0.61 1.50
CA TYR A 129 -19.48 0.71 0.35
C TYR A 129 -20.24 0.39 -0.94
N ALA A 130 -19.67 0.84 -2.06
CA ALA A 130 -20.10 0.47 -3.40
C ALA A 130 -18.84 0.14 -4.22
N LEU A 131 -18.90 -0.93 -5.01
CA LEU A 131 -17.89 -1.23 -6.02
C LEU A 131 -18.32 -0.52 -7.31
N ILE A 132 -17.50 0.40 -7.79
CA ILE A 132 -17.72 1.10 -9.06
C ILE A 132 -16.89 0.38 -10.13
N SER A 133 -17.56 -0.28 -11.08
CA SER A 133 -16.90 -1.07 -12.13
C SER A 133 -16.66 -0.30 -13.42
N ASN A 134 -17.34 0.84 -13.60
CA ASN A 134 -17.11 1.77 -14.71
C ASN A 134 -17.53 3.19 -14.29
N VAL A 135 -17.01 4.21 -14.98
CA VAL A 135 -17.29 5.62 -14.67
C VAL A 135 -18.79 5.92 -14.74
N ASP A 136 -19.52 5.34 -15.69
CA ASP A 136 -20.97 5.58 -15.85
C ASP A 136 -21.80 5.02 -14.68
N SER A 137 -21.30 3.99 -13.98
CA SER A 137 -21.95 3.38 -12.83
C SER A 137 -21.80 4.21 -11.55
N ALA A 138 -20.79 5.09 -11.50
CA ALA A 138 -20.80 6.19 -10.56
C ALA A 138 -21.78 7.22 -11.10
N LYS A 139 -23.03 7.20 -10.62
CA LYS A 139 -23.98 8.25 -10.96
C LYS A 139 -23.31 9.60 -10.63
N ASN A 140 -23.23 10.46 -11.64
CA ASN A 140 -22.72 11.81 -11.50
C ASN A 140 -23.44 12.53 -10.33
N ASP A 141 -22.70 13.36 -9.60
CA ASP A 141 -23.21 14.27 -8.55
C ASP A 141 -23.45 13.66 -7.16
N PHE A 142 -22.49 12.90 -6.64
CA PHE A 142 -22.46 12.60 -5.20
C PHE A 142 -21.73 13.70 -4.44
N VAL A 143 -22.42 14.81 -4.19
CA VAL A 143 -22.11 15.66 -3.03
C VAL A 143 -23.01 15.19 -1.90
N HIS A 144 -22.41 14.69 -0.84
CA HIS A 144 -23.10 14.29 0.38
C HIS A 144 -22.61 15.17 1.51
N PHE A 145 -23.54 15.73 2.29
CA PHE A 145 -23.23 16.38 3.55
C PHE A 145 -23.73 15.51 4.70
N ASP A 146 -22.86 15.32 5.69
CA ASP A 146 -23.19 14.66 6.96
C ASP A 146 -23.86 15.64 7.94
N VAL A 147 -24.02 16.90 7.54
CA VAL A 147 -24.54 18.03 8.32
C VAL A 147 -25.64 18.78 7.57
N ASN A 148 -26.49 19.48 8.30
CA ASN A 148 -27.58 20.27 7.75
C ASN A 148 -27.30 21.78 7.79
N VAL A 149 -28.00 22.55 6.94
CA VAL A 149 -27.95 24.02 6.99
C VAL A 149 -28.47 24.50 8.34
N GLY A 150 -27.69 25.33 9.03
CA GLY A 150 -27.99 25.86 10.36
C GLY A 150 -27.59 24.93 11.52
N GLU A 151 -26.96 23.78 11.23
CA GLU A 151 -26.45 22.88 12.27
C GLU A 151 -25.19 23.46 12.92
N HIS A 152 -25.17 23.52 14.26
CA HIS A 152 -23.95 23.87 14.99
C HIS A 152 -22.96 22.70 14.91
N ILE A 153 -21.77 22.99 14.39
CA ILE A 153 -20.66 22.03 14.28
C ILE A 153 -19.52 22.40 15.23
N GLU A 154 -18.87 21.40 15.82
CA GLU A 154 -17.59 21.63 16.49
C GLU A 154 -16.48 21.92 15.47
N SER A 155 -15.42 22.61 15.91
CA SER A 155 -14.23 22.80 15.08
C SER A 155 -13.65 21.46 14.63
N LEU A 156 -13.39 21.35 13.33
CA LEU A 156 -12.77 20.17 12.72
C LEU A 156 -11.30 20.06 13.15
N LYS A 157 -10.97 19.04 13.94
CA LYS A 157 -9.65 18.81 14.56
C LYS A 157 -8.72 17.99 13.67
N ASN A 158 -9.26 17.12 12.82
CA ASN A 158 -8.46 16.24 11.96
C ASN A 158 -9.26 15.68 10.77
N SER A 159 -8.59 14.94 9.89
CA SER A 159 -9.14 14.42 8.62
C SER A 159 -10.20 13.31 8.76
N SER A 160 -10.48 12.82 9.98
CA SER A 160 -11.60 11.91 10.23
C SER A 160 -12.90 12.66 10.53
N GLN A 161 -12.82 13.94 10.92
CA GLN A 161 -13.98 14.82 11.04
C GLN A 161 -14.22 15.49 9.69
N ARG A 162 -15.31 15.09 9.02
CA ARG A 162 -15.70 15.58 7.70
C ARG A 162 -17.15 16.04 7.77
N LEU A 163 -17.47 17.11 7.05
CA LEU A 163 -18.83 17.61 6.91
C LEU A 163 -19.59 16.90 5.78
N GLY A 164 -18.92 15.96 5.11
CA GLY A 164 -19.42 15.32 3.91
C GLY A 164 -18.31 14.84 2.99
N TYR A 165 -18.69 14.46 1.78
CA TYR A 165 -17.79 14.10 0.69
C TYR A 165 -18.38 14.48 -0.66
N ALA A 166 -17.50 14.68 -1.64
CA ALA A 166 -17.85 14.91 -3.02
C ALA A 166 -17.07 13.92 -3.90
N ILE A 167 -17.73 13.26 -4.84
CA ILE A 167 -17.09 12.31 -5.76
C ILE A 167 -17.09 12.92 -7.16
N ALA A 168 -15.89 13.15 -7.71
CA ALA A 168 -15.70 13.47 -9.11
C ALA A 168 -15.16 12.23 -9.85
N CYS A 169 -15.58 12.05 -11.09
CA CYS A 169 -15.19 10.89 -11.90
C CYS A 169 -14.64 11.35 -13.25
N GLY A 170 -13.76 10.55 -13.83
CA GLY A 170 -13.20 10.78 -15.15
C GLY A 170 -12.71 9.46 -15.74
N ILE A 171 -12.69 9.37 -17.07
CA ILE A 171 -12.21 8.18 -17.79
C ILE A 171 -10.71 8.01 -17.56
N THR A 172 -9.97 9.12 -17.39
CA THR A 172 -8.56 9.13 -17.01
C THR A 172 -8.37 9.76 -15.64
N ALA A 173 -7.19 9.53 -15.03
CA ALA A 173 -6.82 10.13 -13.75
C ALA A 173 -6.77 11.66 -13.85
N GLU A 174 -6.27 12.20 -14.97
CA GLU A 174 -6.20 13.64 -15.22
C GLU A 174 -7.59 14.26 -15.34
N GLN A 175 -8.51 13.57 -16.03
CA GLN A 175 -9.90 14.03 -16.11
C GLN A 175 -10.56 14.02 -14.73
N ALA A 176 -10.42 12.94 -13.98
CA ALA A 176 -11.01 12.84 -12.64
C ALA A 176 -10.45 13.92 -11.69
N GLU A 177 -9.16 14.24 -11.81
CA GLU A 177 -8.53 15.33 -11.05
C GLU A 177 -9.04 16.71 -11.46
N PHE A 178 -9.18 16.95 -12.77
CA PHE A 178 -9.74 18.20 -13.30
C PHE A 178 -11.17 18.44 -12.77
N GLU A 179 -12.06 17.44 -12.91
CA GLU A 179 -13.43 17.51 -12.41
C GLU A 179 -13.46 17.68 -10.88
N SER A 180 -12.57 17.03 -10.14
CA SER A 180 -12.48 17.18 -8.69
C SER A 180 -12.12 18.61 -8.26
N ARG A 181 -11.27 19.31 -9.02
CA ARG A 181 -10.92 20.71 -8.73
C ARG A 181 -12.09 21.64 -9.01
N HIS A 182 -12.78 21.44 -10.12
CA HIS A 182 -13.95 22.24 -10.48
C HIS A 182 -15.10 22.06 -9.49
N LEU A 183 -15.33 20.83 -9.03
CA LEU A 183 -16.34 20.52 -8.01
C LEU A 183 -16.03 21.22 -6.68
N LYS A 184 -14.74 21.28 -6.28
CA LYS A 184 -14.31 21.98 -5.07
C LYS A 184 -14.61 23.48 -5.13
N GLU A 185 -14.51 24.11 -6.31
CA GLU A 185 -14.84 25.53 -6.51
C GLU A 185 -16.35 25.78 -6.48
N SER A 186 -17.16 24.76 -6.78
CA SER A 186 -18.62 24.84 -6.82
C SER A 186 -19.28 24.60 -5.45
N VAL A 187 -18.58 23.96 -4.52
CA VAL A 187 -19.10 23.66 -3.17
C VAL A 187 -18.59 24.71 -2.18
N ILE A 188 -19.48 25.62 -1.80
CA ILE A 188 -19.21 26.67 -0.81
C ILE A 188 -19.87 26.29 0.52
N ILE A 189 -19.08 26.25 1.59
CA ILE A 189 -19.58 26.07 2.97
C ILE A 189 -19.24 27.35 3.73
N GLU A 190 -20.26 28.09 4.13
CA GLU A 190 -20.12 29.27 4.98
C GLU A 190 -20.29 28.85 6.44
N ILE A 191 -19.34 29.23 7.29
CA ILE A 191 -19.38 28.95 8.73
C ILE A 191 -19.33 30.31 9.43
N GLU A 192 -20.42 30.68 10.08
CA GLU A 192 -20.47 31.85 10.97
C GLU A 192 -20.02 31.42 12.37
N SER A 193 -19.05 32.14 12.93
CA SER A 193 -18.66 31.99 14.33
C SER A 193 -19.54 32.87 15.21
N GLU A 194 -20.27 32.28 16.15
CA GLU A 194 -20.87 33.00 17.29
C GLU A 194 -19.82 33.48 18.29
#